data_AF-A0A372GL97-F1
#
_entry.id   AF-A0A372GL97-F1
#
_cell.length_a   1.000
_cell.length_b   1.000
_cell.length_c   1.000
_cell.angle_alpha   90.00
_cell.angle_beta   90.00
_cell.angle_gamma   90.00
#
_symmetry.space_group_name_H-M   'P 1'
#
loop_
_entity.id
_entity.type
_entity.pdbx_description
1 polymer ?
#
loop_
_entity_poly.entity_id
_entity_poly.type
_entity_poly.pdbx_seq_one_letter_code
_entity_poly.pdbx_strand_id
1 'polypeptide(L)'
;MLAKREREAGSHVIVLSPEDYSYELLSATMAAEDAGSWAKQGAYAAAWKYLIYVLVMKALARKGMRLTKGGGREIHKYVRDMHGAQQLGPLSLLVSYLKRLEAIKLGPIEAGLRTRELDRLYKLEEIHNLLPALQNVLDGQRVVVLVDELDRGWDSSEDAKAFVAGLFQACVSINGLHRNLRVYVSLRQELYDDIPSLYDDAQKHRDLVEKIYWSEESLLELIAKRIRHSAHEKGFDVEAMEQAGDWACWSAIFASPPGRGREASFRYMVDRTLYRPREIIQFCSEALANGRRGTSRLPVPYSAIERSEYGYSAERLKDIAAEYRFQYPGLLSVFEIFRSHPHTLDRDELEMLCLELAVGEIPTHGTESWLPQCDPNDLIEVLWRSGLLSAQANGNGTYLGSHQVQYLNLAAVKRFRIHDMFRASLGIAAPEV
;
A
#
# COMPACT_ATOMS: atom_id res chain seq x y z
N MET A 1 -4.39 -16.79 1.98
CA MET A 1 -4.98 -15.43 2.00
C MET A 1 -6.14 -15.37 2.98
N LEU A 2 -6.23 -14.30 3.77
CA LEU A 2 -7.26 -14.09 4.81
C LEU A 2 -8.69 -14.28 4.27
N ALA A 3 -8.99 -13.70 3.10
CA ALA A 3 -10.29 -13.86 2.43
C ALA A 3 -10.67 -15.34 2.20
N LYS A 4 -9.72 -16.16 1.74
CA LYS A 4 -9.94 -17.60 1.51
C LYS A 4 -10.23 -18.32 2.83
N ARG A 5 -9.41 -18.07 3.85
CA ARG A 5 -9.56 -18.65 5.19
C ARG A 5 -10.91 -18.28 5.83
N GLU A 6 -11.33 -17.03 5.72
CA GLU A 6 -12.63 -16.56 6.25
C GLU A 6 -13.81 -17.17 5.48
N ARG A 7 -13.71 -17.31 4.15
CA ARG A 7 -14.75 -18.01 3.36
C ARG A 7 -14.83 -19.50 3.74
N GLU A 8 -13.70 -20.16 3.94
CA GLU A 8 -13.63 -21.57 4.40
C GLU A 8 -14.22 -21.74 5.80
N ALA A 9 -14.05 -20.74 6.68
CA ALA A 9 -14.69 -20.68 8.00
C ALA A 9 -16.20 -20.32 7.95
N GLY A 10 -16.76 -20.11 6.76
CA GLY A 10 -18.18 -19.81 6.56
C GLY A 10 -18.57 -18.32 6.63
N SER A 11 -17.61 -17.42 6.90
CA SER A 11 -17.83 -15.98 6.95
C SER A 11 -18.29 -15.43 5.59
N HIS A 12 -19.05 -14.33 5.63
CA HIS A 12 -19.29 -13.49 4.46
C HIS A 12 -18.08 -12.62 4.24
N VAL A 13 -17.50 -12.64 3.04
CA VAL A 13 -16.31 -11.84 2.71
C VAL A 13 -16.63 -10.90 1.58
N ILE A 14 -16.49 -9.60 1.84
CA ILE A 14 -16.64 -8.51 0.89
C ILE A 14 -15.23 -7.97 0.63
N VAL A 15 -14.86 -7.83 -0.64
CA VAL A 15 -13.58 -7.23 -1.05
C VAL A 15 -13.89 -5.97 -1.82
N LEU A 16 -13.22 -4.87 -1.45
CA LEU A 16 -13.31 -3.57 -2.08
C LEU A 16 -11.91 -3.18 -2.54
N SER A 17 -11.75 -2.94 -3.84
CA SER A 17 -10.56 -2.32 -4.40
C SER A 17 -10.95 -0.93 -4.91
N PRO A 18 -10.49 0.15 -4.26
CA PRO A 18 -10.73 1.51 -4.69
C PRO A 18 -10.18 1.89 -6.06
N GLU A 19 -9.41 1.01 -6.71
CA GLU A 19 -9.02 1.15 -8.12
C GLU A 19 -10.22 1.37 -9.07
N ASP A 20 -11.40 0.83 -8.72
CA ASP A 20 -12.64 1.07 -9.45
C ASP A 20 -13.11 2.54 -9.30
N TYR A 21 -12.54 3.31 -8.37
CA TYR A 21 -12.90 4.67 -8.02
C TYR A 21 -11.82 5.64 -8.52
N SER A 22 -12.00 6.21 -9.72
CA SER A 22 -11.11 7.29 -10.17
C SER A 22 -11.21 8.50 -9.22
N TYR A 23 -10.09 8.91 -8.62
CA TYR A 23 -10.01 10.11 -7.80
C TYR A 23 -10.45 11.36 -8.58
N GLU A 24 -10.24 11.38 -9.90
CA GLU A 24 -10.74 12.44 -10.79
C GLU A 24 -12.28 12.50 -10.79
N LEU A 25 -12.95 11.34 -10.82
CA LEU A 25 -14.42 11.26 -10.74
C LEU A 25 -14.92 11.72 -9.37
N LEU A 26 -14.22 11.39 -8.30
CA LEU A 26 -14.56 11.83 -6.94
C LEU A 26 -14.38 13.33 -6.79
N SER A 27 -13.26 13.87 -7.26
CA SER A 27 -12.99 15.31 -7.27
C SER A 27 -14.03 16.07 -8.09
N ALA A 28 -14.36 15.59 -9.29
CA ALA A 28 -15.44 16.18 -10.10
C ALA A 28 -16.82 16.12 -9.42
N THR A 29 -17.05 15.10 -8.58
CA THR A 29 -18.28 14.94 -7.79
C THR A 29 -18.24 15.72 -6.48
N MET A 30 -17.13 16.38 -6.13
CA MET A 30 -17.00 17.20 -4.92
C MET A 30 -16.52 18.63 -5.25
N ALA A 31 -16.57 19.01 -6.53
CA ALA A 31 -15.99 20.23 -7.07
C ALA A 31 -16.62 21.52 -6.51
N ALA A 32 -17.81 21.44 -5.90
CA ALA A 32 -18.49 22.58 -5.29
C ALA A 32 -18.06 22.86 -3.84
N GLU A 33 -17.16 22.07 -3.25
CA GLU A 33 -16.63 22.33 -1.91
C GLU A 33 -15.47 23.33 -1.92
N ASP A 34 -15.83 24.61 -1.98
CA ASP A 34 -14.97 25.73 -1.54
C ASP A 34 -14.78 25.75 0.00
N ALA A 35 -15.54 24.91 0.72
CA ALA A 35 -15.42 24.71 2.16
C ALA A 35 -14.28 23.72 2.43
N GLY A 36 -13.25 24.17 3.17
CA GLY A 36 -11.98 23.45 3.34
C GLY A 36 -12.06 21.98 3.78
N SER A 37 -10.89 21.32 3.72
CA SER A 37 -10.61 19.87 3.87
C SER A 37 -11.48 19.08 4.89
N TRP A 38 -11.89 19.70 6.00
CA TRP A 38 -12.74 19.06 7.02
C TRP A 38 -14.17 18.73 6.54
N ALA A 39 -14.79 19.59 5.73
CA ALA A 39 -16.13 19.33 5.19
C ALA A 39 -16.12 18.14 4.21
N LYS A 40 -15.08 18.05 3.38
CA LYS A 40 -14.78 16.93 2.47
C LYS A 40 -14.67 15.62 3.23
N GLN A 41 -13.85 15.61 4.29
CA GLN A 41 -13.62 14.41 5.10
C GLN A 41 -14.92 13.86 5.70
N GLY A 42 -15.78 14.72 6.26
CA GLY A 42 -17.06 14.29 6.81
C GLY A 42 -18.00 13.68 5.75
N ALA A 43 -18.00 14.24 4.53
CA ALA A 43 -18.85 13.75 3.44
C ALA A 43 -18.40 12.36 2.98
N TYR A 44 -17.09 12.18 2.79
CA TYR A 44 -16.52 10.88 2.46
C TYR A 44 -16.73 9.86 3.58
N ALA A 45 -16.60 10.23 4.85
CA ALA A 45 -16.87 9.34 5.97
C ALA A 45 -18.32 8.82 5.98
N ALA A 46 -19.29 9.71 5.75
CA ALA A 46 -20.70 9.31 5.65
C ALA A 46 -20.96 8.39 4.45
N ALA A 47 -20.41 8.73 3.27
CA ALA A 47 -20.56 7.94 2.05
C ALA A 47 -19.92 6.53 2.18
N TRP A 48 -18.74 6.44 2.79
CA TRP A 48 -18.07 5.17 3.08
C TRP A 48 -18.87 4.30 4.05
N LYS A 49 -19.36 4.88 5.15
CA LYS A 49 -20.23 4.15 6.09
C LYS A 49 -21.48 3.63 5.39
N TYR A 50 -22.14 4.47 4.60
CA TYR A 50 -23.30 4.07 3.81
C TYR A 50 -22.98 2.89 2.90
N LEU A 51 -21.93 3.01 2.08
CA LEU A 51 -21.50 1.98 1.14
C LEU A 51 -21.26 0.64 1.86
N ILE A 52 -20.42 0.65 2.90
CA ILE A 52 -20.02 -0.56 3.60
C ILE A 52 -21.23 -1.22 4.26
N TYR A 53 -22.11 -0.47 4.94
CA TYR A 53 -23.32 -1.02 5.53
C TYR A 53 -24.25 -1.62 4.48
N VAL A 54 -24.47 -0.95 3.36
CA VAL A 54 -25.30 -1.48 2.26
C VAL A 54 -24.71 -2.77 1.69
N LEU A 55 -23.39 -2.86 1.51
CA LEU A 55 -22.75 -4.08 1.02
C LEU A 55 -22.83 -5.24 2.02
N VAL A 56 -22.63 -4.96 3.31
CA VAL A 56 -22.81 -5.93 4.40
C VAL A 56 -24.25 -6.47 4.39
N MET A 57 -25.25 -5.58 4.33
CA MET A 57 -26.65 -5.95 4.27
C MET A 57 -26.99 -6.77 3.02
N LYS A 58 -26.46 -6.40 1.85
CA LYS A 58 -26.60 -7.18 0.60
C LYS A 58 -25.98 -8.57 0.71
N ALA A 59 -24.79 -8.70 1.29
CA ALA A 59 -24.13 -9.99 1.47
C ALA A 59 -24.93 -10.92 2.39
N LEU A 60 -25.42 -10.37 3.51
CA LEU A 60 -26.28 -11.09 4.46
C LEU A 60 -27.62 -11.51 3.83
N ALA A 61 -28.21 -10.68 2.97
CA ALA A 61 -29.47 -10.99 2.30
C ALA A 61 -29.35 -12.08 1.22
N ARG A 62 -28.23 -12.17 0.51
CA ARG A 62 -28.02 -13.14 -0.60
C ARG A 62 -27.95 -14.59 -0.16
N LYS A 63 -27.41 -14.88 1.02
CA LYS A 63 -27.08 -16.25 1.46
C LYS A 63 -28.28 -17.00 2.07
N GLY A 64 -29.50 -16.71 1.59
CA GLY A 64 -30.73 -17.42 1.97
C GLY A 64 -31.00 -17.33 3.47
N MET A 65 -31.27 -16.12 3.98
CA MET A 65 -31.77 -15.99 5.34
C MET A 65 -33.03 -16.86 5.49
N ARG A 66 -33.04 -17.73 6.51
CA ARG A 66 -34.30 -18.20 7.09
C ARG A 66 -34.98 -16.96 7.66
N LEU A 67 -35.76 -16.27 6.84
CA LEU A 67 -36.41 -14.95 6.94
C LEU A 67 -37.31 -14.71 8.18
N THR A 68 -37.10 -15.42 9.29
CA THR A 68 -38.10 -15.57 10.35
C THR A 68 -37.64 -15.15 11.74
N LYS A 69 -36.33 -14.92 12.03
CA LYS A 69 -35.88 -14.46 13.35
C LYS A 69 -34.75 -13.43 13.29
N GLY A 70 -34.75 -12.49 14.25
CA GLY A 70 -33.58 -11.67 14.62
C GLY A 70 -33.14 -10.57 13.64
N GLY A 71 -34.06 -9.74 13.11
CA GLY A 71 -33.70 -8.57 12.30
C GLY A 71 -33.48 -8.81 10.80
N GLY A 72 -33.43 -10.07 10.36
CA GLY A 72 -33.20 -10.40 8.94
C GLY A 72 -34.30 -9.93 7.98
N ARG A 73 -35.55 -9.85 8.44
CA ARG A 73 -36.68 -9.42 7.58
C ARG A 73 -36.56 -7.94 7.23
N GLU A 74 -36.17 -7.11 8.20
CA GLU A 74 -35.95 -5.68 8.07
C GLU A 74 -34.83 -5.40 7.09
N ILE A 75 -33.69 -6.08 7.24
CA ILE A 75 -32.54 -5.96 6.34
C ILE A 75 -32.90 -6.39 4.92
N HIS A 76 -33.56 -7.53 4.75
CA HIS A 76 -33.98 -8.00 3.43
C HIS A 76 -34.99 -7.05 2.78
N LYS A 77 -35.96 -6.53 3.54
CA LYS A 77 -36.92 -5.54 3.06
C LYS A 77 -36.22 -4.28 2.57
N TYR A 78 -35.31 -3.72 3.37
CA TYR A 78 -34.53 -2.54 2.99
C TYR A 78 -33.74 -2.77 1.70
N VAL A 79 -32.98 -3.87 1.62
CA VAL A 79 -32.17 -4.19 0.43
C VAL A 79 -33.05 -4.38 -0.80
N ARG A 80 -34.19 -5.06 -0.67
CA ARG A 80 -35.13 -5.26 -1.79
C ARG A 80 -35.75 -3.93 -2.25
N ASP A 81 -36.25 -3.14 -1.31
CA ASP A 81 -37.02 -1.93 -1.63
C ASP A 81 -36.11 -0.81 -2.17
N MET A 82 -34.92 -0.62 -1.57
CA MET A 82 -33.99 0.47 -1.92
C MET A 82 -32.90 0.07 -2.93
N HIS A 83 -32.58 -1.22 -3.04
CA HIS A 83 -31.46 -1.71 -3.86
C HIS A 83 -31.78 -2.94 -4.72
N GLY A 84 -33.05 -3.35 -4.82
CA GLY A 84 -33.47 -4.55 -5.56
C GLY A 84 -33.64 -4.34 -7.06
N ALA A 85 -33.98 -3.11 -7.50
CA ALA A 85 -34.26 -2.81 -8.91
C ALA A 85 -33.00 -2.52 -9.76
N GLN A 86 -31.91 -2.07 -9.13
CA GLN A 86 -30.63 -1.80 -9.78
C GLN A 86 -29.49 -2.42 -8.97
N GLN A 87 -28.75 -3.36 -9.56
CA GLN A 87 -27.47 -3.78 -9.01
C GLN A 87 -26.41 -2.71 -9.30
N LEU A 88 -26.50 -1.58 -8.59
CA LEU A 88 -25.44 -0.60 -8.59
C LEU A 88 -24.16 -1.24 -8.06
N GLY A 89 -23.05 -1.04 -8.79
CA GLY A 89 -21.72 -1.36 -8.33
C GLY A 89 -21.34 -0.52 -7.10
N PRO A 90 -20.30 -0.91 -6.35
CA PRO A 90 -19.84 -0.17 -5.18
C PRO A 90 -19.56 1.31 -5.45
N LEU A 91 -18.89 1.64 -6.57
CA LEU A 91 -18.59 3.02 -6.94
C LEU A 91 -19.87 3.84 -7.10
N SER A 92 -20.83 3.30 -7.85
CA SER A 92 -22.07 4.00 -8.16
C SER A 92 -22.90 4.26 -6.90
N LEU A 93 -22.84 3.37 -5.90
CA LEU A 93 -23.48 3.59 -4.60
C LEU A 93 -22.82 4.74 -3.83
N LEU A 94 -21.48 4.76 -3.79
CA LEU A 94 -20.72 5.81 -3.11
C LEU A 94 -20.95 7.17 -3.78
N VAL A 95 -20.78 7.24 -5.11
CA VAL A 95 -21.02 8.45 -5.90
C VAL A 95 -22.48 8.91 -5.81
N SER A 96 -23.44 7.99 -5.84
CA SER A 96 -24.85 8.36 -5.65
C SER A 96 -25.10 8.98 -4.29
N TYR A 97 -24.44 8.48 -3.23
CA TYR A 97 -24.52 9.06 -1.90
C TYR A 97 -23.92 10.47 -1.84
N LEU A 98 -22.71 10.65 -2.40
CA LEU A 98 -22.05 11.95 -2.47
C LEU A 98 -22.89 12.97 -3.25
N LYS A 99 -23.44 12.59 -4.40
CA LYS A 99 -24.34 13.45 -5.18
C LYS A 99 -25.61 13.83 -4.41
N ARG A 100 -26.15 12.96 -3.55
CA ARG A 100 -27.28 13.32 -2.66
C ARG A 100 -26.87 14.40 -1.65
N LEU A 101 -25.69 14.30 -1.06
CA LEU A 101 -25.15 15.35 -0.17
C LEU A 101 -24.98 16.68 -0.91
N GLU A 102 -24.37 16.66 -2.10
CA GLU A 102 -24.15 17.86 -2.92
C GLU A 102 -25.45 18.51 -3.40
N ALA A 103 -26.41 17.71 -3.88
CA ALA A 103 -27.68 18.22 -4.39
C ALA A 103 -28.45 19.03 -3.33
N ILE A 104 -28.35 18.64 -2.06
CA ILE A 104 -28.99 19.36 -0.95
C ILE A 104 -28.24 20.66 -0.64
N LYS A 105 -26.90 20.66 -0.74
CA LYS A 105 -26.07 21.87 -0.57
C LYS A 105 -26.40 22.92 -1.64
N LEU A 106 -26.50 22.52 -2.90
CA LEU A 106 -26.70 23.40 -4.06
C LEU A 106 -28.16 23.68 -4.39
N GLY A 107 -29.10 22.89 -3.84
CA GLY A 107 -30.51 22.99 -4.16
C GLY A 107 -31.17 24.30 -3.69
N PRO A 108 -32.25 24.74 -4.36
CA PRO A 108 -33.01 25.96 -4.03
C PRO A 108 -33.93 25.74 -2.82
N ILE A 109 -33.37 25.17 -1.75
CA ILE A 109 -34.09 24.79 -0.54
C ILE A 109 -33.88 25.88 0.52
N GLU A 110 -34.92 26.18 1.31
CA GLU A 110 -34.83 27.09 2.45
C GLU A 110 -33.71 26.66 3.41
N ALA A 111 -32.91 27.63 3.90
CA ALA A 111 -31.71 27.35 4.68
C ALA A 111 -31.95 26.43 5.90
N GLY A 112 -33.09 26.59 6.59
CA GLY A 112 -33.45 25.75 7.73
C GLY A 112 -33.78 24.30 7.37
N LEU A 113 -34.38 24.07 6.20
CA LEU A 113 -34.68 22.73 5.70
C LEU A 113 -33.39 22.04 5.21
N ARG A 114 -32.53 22.79 4.50
CA ARG A 114 -31.21 22.33 4.04
C ARG A 114 -30.36 21.77 5.19
N THR A 115 -30.21 22.53 6.27
CA THR A 115 -29.41 22.11 7.44
C THR A 115 -29.94 20.82 8.06
N ARG A 116 -31.27 20.68 8.17
CA ARG A 116 -31.90 19.45 8.70
C ARG A 116 -31.63 18.27 7.79
N GLU A 117 -31.83 18.39 6.49
CA GLU A 117 -31.62 17.28 5.56
C GLU A 117 -30.15 16.84 5.48
N LEU A 118 -29.20 17.79 5.49
CA LEU A 118 -27.78 17.47 5.59
C LEU A 118 -27.47 16.73 6.88
N ASP A 119 -27.97 17.20 8.02
CA ASP A 119 -27.79 16.53 9.31
C ASP A 119 -28.29 15.08 9.26
N ARG A 120 -29.44 14.81 8.63
CA ARG A 120 -29.96 13.45 8.43
C ARG A 120 -29.02 12.56 7.62
N LEU A 121 -28.47 13.09 6.52
CA LEU A 121 -27.55 12.33 5.67
C LEU A 121 -26.22 12.09 6.38
N TYR A 122 -25.60 13.11 6.98
CA TYR A 122 -24.36 12.93 7.73
C TYR A 122 -24.52 11.94 8.91
N LYS A 123 -25.69 11.95 9.57
CA LYS A 123 -26.03 10.96 10.62
C LYS A 123 -26.44 9.60 10.07
N LEU A 124 -26.59 9.43 8.76
CA LEU A 124 -27.03 8.20 8.13
C LEU A 124 -28.35 7.68 8.75
N GLU A 125 -29.32 8.56 8.99
CA GLU A 125 -30.57 8.19 9.70
C GLU A 125 -31.25 6.95 9.09
N GLU A 126 -31.23 6.82 7.76
CA GLU A 126 -31.78 5.66 7.04
C GLU A 126 -31.09 4.32 7.40
N ILE A 127 -29.78 4.35 7.67
CA ILE A 127 -29.01 3.18 8.08
C ILE A 127 -29.06 2.99 9.60
N HIS A 128 -29.03 4.08 10.38
CA HIS A 128 -29.05 4.03 11.85
C HIS A 128 -30.24 3.25 12.38
N ASN A 129 -31.41 3.42 11.77
CA ASN A 129 -32.63 2.69 12.13
C ASN A 129 -32.55 1.18 11.89
N LEU A 130 -31.61 0.73 11.05
CA LEU A 130 -31.40 -0.69 10.73
C LEU A 130 -30.29 -1.32 11.57
N LEU A 131 -29.46 -0.53 12.26
CA LEU A 131 -28.32 -1.05 13.02
C LEU A 131 -28.72 -2.06 14.12
N PRO A 132 -29.82 -1.89 14.88
CA PRO A 132 -30.24 -2.90 15.84
C PRO A 132 -30.61 -4.24 15.17
N ALA A 133 -31.30 -4.18 14.03
CA ALA A 133 -31.63 -5.37 13.24
C ALA A 133 -30.37 -6.04 12.68
N LEU A 134 -29.41 -5.25 12.20
CA LEU A 134 -28.12 -5.73 11.73
C LEU A 134 -27.32 -6.43 12.83
N GLN A 135 -27.27 -5.86 14.05
CA GLN A 135 -26.59 -6.48 15.20
C GLN A 135 -27.17 -7.87 15.52
N ASN A 136 -28.50 -7.99 15.57
CA ASN A 136 -29.16 -9.28 15.81
C ASN A 136 -28.82 -10.34 14.73
N VAL A 137 -28.67 -9.92 13.47
CA VAL A 137 -28.23 -10.84 12.39
C VAL A 137 -26.76 -11.25 12.61
N LEU A 138 -25.91 -10.30 13.01
CA LEU A 138 -24.50 -10.51 13.24
C LEU A 138 -24.21 -11.39 14.47
N ASP A 139 -25.14 -11.59 15.39
CA ASP A 139 -24.98 -12.56 16.50
C ASP A 139 -24.72 -13.98 15.98
N GLY A 140 -25.37 -14.35 14.87
CA GLY A 140 -25.24 -15.66 14.25
C GLY A 140 -24.42 -15.70 12.96
N GLN A 141 -23.92 -14.55 12.48
CA GLN A 141 -23.24 -14.43 11.19
C GLN A 141 -22.00 -13.56 11.30
N ARG A 142 -20.90 -14.01 10.69
CA ARG A 142 -19.65 -13.24 10.60
C ARG A 142 -19.49 -12.61 9.23
N VAL A 143 -19.17 -11.32 9.20
CA VAL A 143 -18.90 -10.55 7.99
C VAL A 143 -17.53 -9.89 8.12
N VAL A 144 -16.71 -10.11 7.10
CA VAL A 144 -15.40 -9.50 6.95
C VAL A 144 -15.39 -8.68 5.67
N VAL A 145 -15.02 -7.41 5.79
CA VAL A 145 -14.83 -6.48 4.69
C VAL A 145 -13.33 -6.22 4.57
N LEU A 146 -12.77 -6.41 3.39
CA LEU A 146 -11.37 -6.13 3.08
C LEU A 146 -11.34 -4.97 2.09
N VAL A 147 -10.59 -3.92 2.41
CA VAL A 147 -10.34 -2.78 1.53
C VAL A 147 -8.84 -2.73 1.25
N ASP A 148 -8.45 -2.80 -0.02
CA ASP A 148 -7.05 -2.83 -0.45
C ASP A 148 -6.85 -1.97 -1.72
N GLU A 149 -5.62 -1.67 -2.12
CA GLU A 149 -5.29 -0.90 -3.34
C GLU A 149 -5.77 0.57 -3.33
N LEU A 150 -5.65 1.23 -2.19
CA LEU A 150 -5.92 2.68 -2.03
C LEU A 150 -4.85 3.59 -2.68
N ASP A 151 -3.74 3.03 -3.17
CA ASP A 151 -2.61 3.75 -3.74
C ASP A 151 -2.70 4.02 -5.25
N ARG A 152 -3.59 3.32 -5.94
CA ARG A 152 -3.74 3.49 -7.39
C ARG A 152 -4.44 4.81 -7.70
N GLY A 153 -3.78 5.66 -8.50
CA GLY A 153 -4.30 6.99 -8.86
C GLY A 153 -4.12 8.03 -7.75
N TRP A 154 -3.34 7.72 -6.71
CA TRP A 154 -3.02 8.67 -5.65
C TRP A 154 -2.17 9.83 -6.19
N ASP A 155 -2.71 11.04 -6.08
CA ASP A 155 -2.11 12.30 -6.55
C ASP A 155 -1.77 13.27 -5.41
N SER A 156 -1.92 12.84 -4.15
CA SER A 156 -1.76 13.68 -2.95
C SER A 156 -2.72 14.91 -2.90
N SER A 157 -3.78 14.92 -3.71
CA SER A 157 -4.79 15.98 -3.67
C SER A 157 -5.54 15.98 -2.33
N GLU A 158 -6.07 17.15 -1.95
CA GLU A 158 -6.90 17.28 -0.75
C GLU A 158 -8.14 16.36 -0.79
N ASP A 159 -8.71 16.12 -1.98
CA ASP A 159 -9.82 15.18 -2.16
C ASP A 159 -9.39 13.73 -1.90
N ALA A 160 -8.23 13.32 -2.42
CA ALA A 160 -7.69 11.98 -2.18
C ALA A 160 -7.39 11.76 -0.68
N LYS A 161 -6.76 12.75 -0.02
CA LYS A 161 -6.49 12.73 1.42
C LYS A 161 -7.78 12.64 2.24
N ALA A 162 -8.77 13.48 1.94
CA ALA A 162 -10.06 13.47 2.61
C ALA A 162 -10.85 12.16 2.39
N PHE A 163 -10.74 11.56 1.20
CA PHE A 163 -11.37 10.29 0.86
C PHE A 163 -10.84 9.13 1.71
N VAL A 164 -9.51 9.01 1.83
CA VAL A 164 -8.87 7.98 2.65
C VAL A 164 -9.08 8.24 4.15
N ALA A 165 -8.99 9.49 4.59
CA ALA A 165 -9.30 9.85 5.97
C ALA A 165 -10.76 9.54 6.34
N GLY A 166 -11.70 9.80 5.43
CA GLY A 166 -13.11 9.44 5.59
C GLY A 166 -13.32 7.93 5.69
N LEU A 167 -12.61 7.13 4.88
CA LEU A 167 -12.63 5.67 4.97
C LEU A 167 -12.16 5.19 6.34
N PHE A 168 -11.06 5.75 6.87
CA PHE A 168 -10.55 5.38 8.18
C PHE A 168 -11.60 5.61 9.28
N GLN A 169 -12.22 6.81 9.31
CA GLN A 169 -13.28 7.13 10.27
C GLN A 169 -14.51 6.22 10.12
N ALA A 170 -14.86 5.86 8.88
CA ALA A 170 -15.91 4.88 8.62
C ALA A 170 -15.57 3.52 9.22
N CYS A 171 -14.35 3.01 9.00
CA CYS A 171 -13.90 1.72 9.50
C CYS A 171 -13.90 1.66 11.03
N VAL A 172 -13.38 2.70 11.71
CA VAL A 172 -13.40 2.79 13.18
C VAL A 172 -14.84 2.68 13.71
N SER A 173 -15.76 3.46 13.13
CA SER A 173 -17.17 3.47 13.52
C SER A 173 -17.85 2.11 13.31
N ILE A 174 -17.57 1.45 12.19
CA ILE A 174 -18.19 0.15 11.84
C ILE A 174 -17.63 -0.98 12.69
N ASN A 175 -16.31 -0.99 12.93
CA ASN A 175 -15.64 -1.98 13.78
C ASN A 175 -16.09 -1.91 15.24
N GLY A 176 -16.60 -0.76 15.68
CA GLY A 176 -17.26 -0.58 16.98
C GLY A 176 -18.68 -1.13 17.06
N LEU A 177 -19.34 -1.46 15.94
CA LEU A 177 -20.75 -1.88 15.94
C LEU A 177 -20.95 -3.27 16.55
N HIS A 178 -20.17 -4.26 16.11
CA HIS A 178 -20.37 -5.65 16.54
C HIS A 178 -19.12 -6.51 16.32
N ARG A 179 -18.82 -7.45 17.23
CA ARG A 179 -17.61 -8.29 17.17
C ARG A 179 -17.48 -9.17 15.91
N ASN A 180 -18.63 -9.52 15.33
CA ASN A 180 -18.71 -10.36 14.12
C ASN A 180 -18.72 -9.54 12.81
N LEU A 181 -18.59 -8.22 12.89
CA LEU A 181 -18.37 -7.35 11.73
C LEU A 181 -16.97 -6.74 11.83
N ARG A 182 -16.10 -7.08 10.87
CA ARG A 182 -14.74 -6.55 10.82
C ARG A 182 -14.41 -5.99 9.45
N VAL A 183 -13.96 -4.74 9.43
CA VAL A 183 -13.41 -4.06 8.26
C VAL A 183 -11.90 -3.96 8.45
N TYR A 184 -11.15 -4.52 7.51
CA TYR A 184 -9.70 -4.41 7.43
C TYR A 184 -9.34 -3.55 6.23
N VAL A 185 -8.44 -2.59 6.44
CA VAL A 185 -7.92 -1.71 5.39
C VAL A 185 -6.41 -1.90 5.33
N SER A 186 -5.87 -2.15 4.14
CA SER A 186 -4.44 -2.06 3.87
C SER A 186 -4.14 -0.73 3.19
N LEU A 187 -3.11 -0.05 3.69
CA LEU A 187 -2.63 1.22 3.14
C LEU A 187 -1.11 1.17 3.09
N ARG A 188 -0.53 1.73 2.04
CA ARG A 188 0.92 1.89 1.93
C ARG A 188 1.41 2.95 2.94
N GLN A 189 2.61 2.76 3.46
CA GLN A 189 3.10 3.58 4.56
C GLN A 189 3.23 5.06 4.15
N GLU A 190 3.77 5.31 2.97
CA GLU A 190 3.93 6.64 2.39
C GLU A 190 2.59 7.37 2.22
N LEU A 191 1.50 6.66 1.86
CA LEU A 191 0.16 7.26 1.79
C LEU A 191 -0.38 7.60 3.18
N TYR A 192 -0.13 6.72 4.15
CA TYR A 192 -0.51 6.98 5.53
C TYR A 192 0.24 8.20 6.10
N ASP A 193 1.54 8.30 5.84
CA ASP A 193 2.41 9.38 6.32
C ASP A 193 2.06 10.73 5.65
N ASP A 194 1.51 10.70 4.43
CA ASP A 194 1.09 11.89 3.66
C ASP A 194 -0.27 12.48 4.07
N ILE A 195 -0.99 11.82 5.00
CA ILE A 195 -2.31 12.26 5.50
C ILE A 195 -2.23 12.58 7.00
N PRO A 196 -1.98 13.84 7.40
CA PRO A 196 -1.87 14.24 8.81
C PRO A 196 -3.09 13.87 9.68
N SER A 197 -4.30 13.97 9.11
CA SER A 197 -5.53 13.63 9.84
C SER A 197 -5.63 12.15 10.20
N LEU A 198 -5.01 11.24 9.42
CA LEU A 198 -4.91 9.84 9.79
C LEU A 198 -4.02 9.66 11.01
N TYR A 199 -2.95 10.43 11.14
CA TYR A 199 -2.07 10.35 12.30
C TYR A 199 -2.81 10.73 13.59
N ASP A 200 -3.55 11.84 13.58
CA ASP A 200 -4.34 12.29 14.74
C ASP A 200 -5.41 11.26 15.16
N ASP A 201 -6.09 10.67 14.18
CA ASP A 201 -7.11 9.65 14.45
C ASP A 201 -6.50 8.28 14.83
N ALA A 202 -5.37 7.91 14.23
CA ALA A 202 -4.62 6.71 14.59
C ALA A 202 -4.01 6.81 15.99
N GLN A 203 -3.60 7.99 16.46
CA GLN A 203 -3.15 8.18 17.85
C GLN A 203 -4.24 7.82 18.87
N LYS A 204 -5.51 8.14 18.55
CA LYS A 204 -6.67 7.79 19.38
C LYS A 204 -7.02 6.30 19.28
N HIS A 205 -6.66 5.66 18.17
CA HIS A 205 -7.03 4.29 17.83
C HIS A 205 -5.80 3.42 17.52
N ARG A 206 -4.71 3.59 18.29
CA ARG A 206 -3.43 2.89 18.02
C ARG A 206 -3.58 1.37 17.98
N ASP A 207 -4.44 0.84 18.83
CA ASP A 207 -4.72 -0.61 18.90
C ASP A 207 -5.43 -1.15 17.63
N LEU A 208 -5.89 -0.28 16.74
CA LEU A 208 -6.52 -0.64 15.46
C LEU A 208 -5.56 -0.55 14.26
N VAL A 209 -4.34 -0.03 14.45
CA VAL A 209 -3.35 0.19 13.39
C VAL A 209 -2.14 -0.70 13.63
N GLU A 210 -1.90 -1.62 12.70
CA GLU A 210 -0.73 -2.49 12.70
C GLU A 210 0.20 -2.09 11.55
N LYS A 211 1.45 -1.75 11.86
CA LYS A 211 2.50 -1.50 10.86
C LYS A 211 3.28 -2.79 10.60
N ILE A 212 3.34 -3.22 9.35
CA ILE A 212 4.00 -4.47 8.96
C ILE A 212 5.45 -4.18 8.58
N TYR A 213 6.39 -4.87 9.23
CA TYR A 213 7.82 -4.79 8.97
C TYR A 213 8.39 -6.16 8.59
N TRP A 214 9.39 -6.16 7.72
CA TRP A 214 10.14 -7.36 7.35
C TRP A 214 11.59 -7.20 7.80
N SER A 215 12.09 -8.18 8.54
CA SER A 215 13.48 -8.28 8.94
C SER A 215 14.20 -9.29 8.06
N GLU A 216 15.54 -9.35 8.14
CA GLU A 216 16.30 -10.39 7.44
C GLU A 216 15.80 -11.79 7.81
N GLU A 217 15.50 -12.02 9.09
CA GLU A 217 15.01 -13.30 9.60
C GLU A 217 13.63 -13.66 9.03
N SER A 218 12.69 -12.71 8.99
CA SER A 218 11.36 -13.01 8.44
C SER A 218 11.36 -13.18 6.93
N LEU A 219 12.27 -12.50 6.21
CA LEU A 219 12.51 -12.74 4.79
C LEU A 219 13.14 -14.12 4.54
N LEU A 220 14.06 -14.55 5.40
CA LEU A 220 14.66 -15.89 5.33
C LEU A 220 13.58 -16.95 5.57
N GLU A 221 12.77 -16.79 6.61
CA GLU A 221 11.65 -17.68 6.94
C GLU A 221 10.65 -17.77 5.77
N LEU A 222 10.31 -16.62 5.16
CA LEU A 222 9.46 -16.55 3.97
C LEU A 222 10.03 -17.38 2.82
N ILE A 223 11.31 -17.18 2.47
CA ILE A 223 11.93 -17.92 1.38
C ILE A 223 12.05 -19.41 1.71
N ALA A 224 12.42 -19.77 2.94
CA ALA A 224 12.50 -21.15 3.39
C ALA A 224 11.14 -21.86 3.30
N LYS A 225 10.04 -21.23 3.72
CA LYS A 225 8.67 -21.74 3.54
C LYS A 225 8.35 -22.01 2.06
N ARG A 226 8.75 -21.11 1.16
CA ARG A 226 8.55 -21.31 -0.29
C ARG A 226 9.41 -22.45 -0.85
N ILE A 227 10.64 -22.61 -0.36
CA ILE A 227 11.52 -23.72 -0.73
C ILE A 227 10.91 -25.05 -0.29
N ARG A 228 10.49 -25.17 0.97
CA ARG A 228 9.80 -26.37 1.49
C ARG A 228 8.57 -26.72 0.67
N HIS A 229 7.72 -25.74 0.40
CA HIS A 229 6.53 -25.93 -0.43
C HIS A 229 6.88 -26.44 -1.84
N SER A 230 7.85 -25.81 -2.51
CA SER A 230 8.27 -26.23 -3.85
C SER A 230 8.95 -27.61 -3.86
N ALA A 231 9.68 -27.96 -2.81
CA ALA A 231 10.28 -29.28 -2.63
C ALA A 231 9.18 -30.35 -2.44
N HIS A 232 8.18 -30.07 -1.60
CA HIS A 232 7.01 -30.94 -1.43
C HIS A 232 6.29 -31.19 -2.76
N GLU A 233 6.01 -30.15 -3.54
CA GLU A 233 5.37 -30.29 -4.86
C GLU A 233 6.19 -31.15 -5.85
N LYS A 234 7.51 -31.23 -5.66
CA LYS A 234 8.42 -32.04 -6.49
C LYS A 234 8.66 -33.45 -5.95
N GLY A 235 7.97 -33.85 -4.88
CA GLY A 235 8.06 -35.19 -4.30
C GLY A 235 9.29 -35.43 -3.42
N PHE A 236 9.93 -34.37 -2.91
CA PHE A 236 10.95 -34.51 -1.87
C PHE A 236 10.29 -34.87 -0.52
N ASP A 237 11.04 -35.58 0.34
CA ASP A 237 10.56 -36.01 1.66
C ASP A 237 10.15 -34.81 2.53
N VAL A 238 8.88 -34.81 2.91
CA VAL A 238 8.23 -33.74 3.69
C VAL A 238 8.80 -33.67 5.10
N GLU A 239 9.04 -34.81 5.74
CA GLU A 239 9.51 -34.85 7.13
C GLU A 239 10.94 -34.32 7.22
N ALA A 240 11.80 -34.70 6.26
CA ALA A 240 13.16 -34.19 6.19
C ALA A 240 13.23 -32.68 5.92
N MET A 241 12.29 -32.13 5.13
CA MET A 241 12.25 -30.70 4.80
C MET A 241 11.66 -29.83 5.91
N GLU A 242 10.67 -30.33 6.65
CA GLU A 242 10.11 -29.64 7.82
C GLU A 242 11.11 -29.60 8.99
N GLN A 243 11.94 -30.63 9.14
CA GLN A 243 13.01 -30.66 10.15
C GLN A 243 14.23 -29.81 9.78
N ALA A 244 14.40 -29.47 8.50
CA ALA A 244 15.52 -28.64 8.04
C ALA A 244 15.34 -27.19 8.53
N GLY A 245 16.37 -26.64 9.17
CA GLY A 245 16.39 -25.21 9.53
C GLY A 245 16.36 -24.29 8.30
N ASP A 246 15.92 -23.04 8.46
CA ASP A 246 15.74 -22.12 7.32
C ASP A 246 17.05 -21.85 6.57
N TRP A 247 18.16 -21.73 7.28
CA TRP A 247 19.49 -21.64 6.66
C TRP A 247 19.89 -22.87 5.85
N ALA A 248 19.46 -24.07 6.27
CA ALA A 248 19.71 -25.28 5.51
C ALA A 248 18.87 -25.28 4.21
N CYS A 249 17.63 -24.81 4.28
CA CYS A 249 16.79 -24.61 3.09
C CYS A 249 17.43 -23.63 2.11
N TRP A 250 17.93 -22.49 2.61
CA TRP A 250 18.65 -21.51 1.78
C TRP A 250 19.90 -22.11 1.14
N SER A 251 20.79 -22.72 1.93
CA SER A 251 22.05 -23.30 1.46
C SER A 251 21.86 -24.49 0.52
N ALA A 252 20.71 -25.17 0.56
CA ALA A 252 20.37 -26.21 -0.42
C ALA A 252 20.11 -25.62 -1.82
N ILE A 253 19.70 -24.36 -1.89
CA ILE A 253 19.35 -23.69 -3.15
C ILE A 253 20.45 -22.75 -3.63
N PHE A 254 21.08 -21.99 -2.74
CA PHE A 254 22.03 -20.92 -3.10
C PHE A 254 23.38 -21.14 -2.42
N ALA A 255 24.45 -21.19 -3.22
CA ALA A 255 25.80 -21.30 -2.71
C ALA A 255 26.26 -19.95 -2.14
N SER A 256 27.09 -20.01 -1.11
CA SER A 256 27.75 -18.83 -0.55
C SER A 256 29.00 -18.47 -1.37
N PRO A 257 29.39 -17.19 -1.38
CA PRO A 257 30.66 -16.78 -1.99
C PRO A 257 31.85 -17.48 -1.31
N PRO A 258 32.94 -17.78 -2.07
CA PRO A 258 34.13 -18.41 -1.51
C PRO A 258 34.70 -17.63 -0.32
N GLY A 259 35.07 -18.34 0.75
CA GLY A 259 35.68 -17.74 1.94
C GLY A 259 34.73 -16.91 2.83
N ARG A 260 33.42 -16.89 2.54
CA ARG A 260 32.41 -16.19 3.35
C ARG A 260 31.46 -17.17 4.02
N GLY A 261 30.81 -16.72 5.09
CA GLY A 261 29.82 -17.52 5.83
C GLY A 261 28.58 -17.84 5.00
N ARG A 262 27.80 -18.83 5.47
CA ARG A 262 26.60 -19.34 4.76
C ARG A 262 25.56 -18.26 4.42
N GLU A 263 25.56 -17.19 5.20
CA GLU A 263 24.59 -16.09 5.17
C GLU A 263 24.92 -15.04 4.12
N ALA A 264 26.15 -15.03 3.60
CA ALA A 264 26.65 -13.95 2.76
C ALA A 264 25.88 -13.79 1.44
N SER A 265 25.45 -14.89 0.82
CA SER A 265 24.63 -14.81 -0.40
C SER A 265 23.22 -14.27 -0.11
N PHE A 266 22.64 -14.62 1.03
CA PHE A 266 21.33 -14.11 1.46
C PHE A 266 21.38 -12.61 1.74
N ARG A 267 22.32 -12.17 2.59
CA ARG A 267 22.49 -10.75 2.95
C ARG A 267 22.74 -9.89 1.71
N TYR A 268 23.64 -10.34 0.83
CA TYR A 268 23.90 -9.66 -0.44
C TYR A 268 22.61 -9.41 -1.25
N MET A 269 21.69 -10.37 -1.28
CA MET A 269 20.41 -10.22 -1.97
C MET A 269 19.44 -9.33 -1.19
N VAL A 270 19.32 -9.48 0.13
CA VAL A 270 18.42 -8.68 0.97
C VAL A 270 18.79 -7.20 0.98
N ASP A 271 20.08 -6.87 1.02
CA ASP A 271 20.58 -5.48 0.94
C ASP A 271 20.16 -4.77 -0.37
N ARG A 272 19.68 -5.52 -1.36
CA ARG A 272 19.21 -5.03 -2.66
C ARG A 272 17.70 -5.13 -2.83
N THR A 273 16.92 -5.37 -1.77
CA THR A 273 15.46 -5.55 -1.88
C THR A 273 14.63 -4.50 -1.16
N LEU A 274 15.26 -3.50 -0.52
CA LEU A 274 14.57 -2.56 0.38
C LEU A 274 13.75 -3.30 1.45
N TYR A 275 14.17 -4.53 1.81
CA TYR A 275 13.49 -5.45 2.70
C TYR A 275 12.06 -5.82 2.25
N ARG A 276 11.75 -5.67 0.96
CA ARG A 276 10.44 -5.99 0.42
C ARG A 276 10.34 -7.48 0.02
N PRO A 277 9.30 -8.22 0.48
CA PRO A 277 9.14 -9.65 0.21
C PRO A 277 9.08 -10.03 -1.27
N ARG A 278 8.42 -9.23 -2.11
CA ARG A 278 8.22 -9.57 -3.53
C ARG A 278 9.55 -9.51 -4.27
N GLU A 279 10.40 -8.59 -3.85
CA GLU A 279 11.69 -8.25 -4.40
C GLU A 279 12.70 -9.35 -4.11
N ILE A 280 12.77 -9.85 -2.87
CA ILE A 280 13.63 -11.02 -2.58
C ILE A 280 13.15 -12.29 -3.29
N ILE A 281 11.82 -12.50 -3.41
CA ILE A 281 11.26 -13.63 -4.17
C ILE A 281 11.65 -13.54 -5.64
N GLN A 282 11.56 -12.35 -6.23
CA GLN A 282 11.93 -12.11 -7.61
C GLN A 282 13.43 -12.32 -7.82
N PHE A 283 14.28 -11.73 -6.97
CA PHE A 283 15.72 -11.87 -7.10
C PHE A 283 16.15 -13.35 -6.98
N CYS A 284 15.54 -14.12 -6.07
CA CYS A 284 15.72 -15.58 -5.99
C CYS A 284 15.31 -16.30 -7.29
N SER A 285 14.20 -15.90 -7.88
CA SER A 285 13.66 -16.51 -9.10
C SER A 285 14.57 -16.25 -10.31
N GLU A 286 15.10 -15.03 -10.44
CA GLU A 286 16.04 -14.66 -11.48
C GLU A 286 17.40 -15.38 -11.32
N ALA A 287 17.93 -15.41 -10.10
CA ALA A 287 19.17 -16.14 -9.80
C ALA A 287 19.04 -17.63 -10.12
N LEU A 288 17.89 -18.24 -9.81
CA LEU A 288 17.58 -19.63 -10.20
C LEU A 288 17.49 -19.81 -11.72
N ALA A 289 16.85 -18.90 -12.43
CA ALA A 289 16.73 -18.94 -13.88
C ALA A 289 18.11 -18.83 -14.56
N ASN A 290 18.96 -17.92 -14.10
CA ASN A 290 20.32 -17.77 -14.58
C ASN A 290 21.22 -18.95 -14.20
N GLY A 291 21.03 -19.51 -13.01
CA GLY A 291 21.73 -20.72 -12.57
C GLY A 291 21.47 -21.89 -13.52
N ARG A 292 20.20 -22.13 -13.87
CA ARG A 292 19.79 -23.21 -14.78
C ARG A 292 20.39 -23.12 -16.18
N ARG A 293 20.69 -21.91 -16.67
CA ARG A 293 21.35 -21.71 -17.97
C ARG A 293 22.80 -22.20 -17.97
N GLY A 294 23.47 -22.18 -16.82
CA GLY A 294 24.87 -22.62 -16.68
C GLY A 294 25.03 -24.03 -16.10
N THR A 295 24.14 -24.45 -15.19
CA THR A 295 24.15 -25.77 -14.56
C THR A 295 22.75 -26.14 -14.06
N SER A 296 22.33 -27.39 -14.25
CA SER A 296 21.06 -27.89 -13.69
C SER A 296 21.20 -28.38 -12.24
N ARG A 297 22.39 -28.28 -11.63
CA ARG A 297 22.65 -28.75 -10.27
C ARG A 297 22.45 -27.64 -9.24
N LEU A 298 21.88 -28.02 -8.10
CA LEU A 298 21.80 -27.21 -6.90
C LEU A 298 22.98 -27.54 -5.95
N PRO A 299 23.39 -26.62 -5.09
CA PRO A 299 22.96 -25.21 -5.04
C PRO A 299 23.46 -24.42 -6.26
N VAL A 300 22.72 -23.38 -6.66
CA VAL A 300 23.18 -22.49 -7.73
C VAL A 300 24.43 -21.73 -7.28
N PRO A 301 25.45 -21.57 -8.15
CA PRO A 301 26.69 -20.90 -7.78
C PRO A 301 26.44 -19.42 -7.49
N TYR A 302 27.24 -18.81 -6.60
CA TYR A 302 27.14 -17.38 -6.27
C TYR A 302 27.19 -16.47 -7.52
N SER A 303 27.99 -16.84 -8.53
CA SER A 303 28.05 -16.10 -9.79
C SER A 303 26.73 -16.03 -10.57
N ALA A 304 25.78 -16.94 -10.31
CA ALA A 304 24.43 -16.84 -10.88
C ALA A 304 23.62 -15.71 -10.22
N ILE A 305 23.83 -15.45 -8.92
CA ILE A 305 23.25 -14.34 -8.17
C ILE A 305 23.85 -13.01 -8.69
N GLU A 306 25.18 -12.94 -8.81
CA GLU A 306 25.87 -11.75 -9.35
C GLU A 306 25.37 -11.41 -10.77
N ARG A 307 25.25 -12.43 -11.65
CA ARG A 307 24.73 -12.23 -13.01
C ARG A 307 23.27 -11.78 -13.07
N SER A 308 22.45 -12.10 -12.06
CA SER A 308 21.06 -11.60 -12.00
C SER A 308 20.96 -10.15 -11.53
N GLU A 309 21.97 -9.60 -10.85
CA GLU A 309 21.88 -8.28 -10.21
C GLU A 309 21.50 -7.18 -11.21
N TYR A 310 22.13 -7.14 -12.39
CA TYR A 310 21.85 -6.09 -13.37
C TYR A 310 20.41 -6.11 -13.88
N GLY A 311 19.90 -7.29 -14.26
CA GLY A 311 18.53 -7.46 -14.76
C GLY A 311 17.51 -7.08 -13.69
N TYR A 312 17.67 -7.64 -12.50
CA TYR A 312 16.88 -7.34 -11.32
C TYR A 312 16.88 -5.83 -11.01
N SER A 313 18.07 -5.21 -10.94
CA SER A 313 18.25 -3.79 -10.66
C SER A 313 17.53 -2.91 -11.68
N ALA A 314 17.62 -3.24 -12.97
CA ALA A 314 17.00 -2.48 -14.04
C ALA A 314 15.47 -2.58 -14.05
N GLU A 315 14.91 -3.74 -13.71
CA GLU A 315 13.47 -3.90 -13.52
C GLU A 315 12.99 -3.11 -12.30
N ARG A 316 13.70 -3.21 -11.16
CA ARG A 316 13.37 -2.46 -9.93
C ARG A 316 13.42 -0.96 -10.11
N LEU A 317 14.40 -0.43 -10.85
CA LEU A 317 14.47 1.01 -11.16
C LEU A 317 13.18 1.50 -11.82
N LYS A 318 12.64 0.72 -12.78
CA LYS A 318 11.41 1.04 -13.50
C LYS A 318 10.17 0.86 -12.63
N ASP A 319 10.10 -0.23 -11.88
CA ASP A 319 8.93 -0.55 -11.07
C ASP A 319 8.74 0.46 -9.93
N ILE A 320 9.83 0.82 -9.23
CA ILE A 320 9.78 1.86 -8.20
C ILE A 320 9.37 3.20 -8.82
N ALA A 321 9.95 3.62 -9.94
CA ALA A 321 9.52 4.86 -10.60
C ALA A 321 8.05 4.83 -11.01
N ALA A 322 7.54 3.67 -11.47
CA ALA A 322 6.15 3.49 -11.87
C ALA A 322 5.17 3.54 -10.68
N GLU A 323 5.59 3.15 -9.47
CA GLU A 323 4.79 3.29 -8.24
C GLU A 323 4.44 4.76 -7.94
N TYR A 324 5.33 5.70 -8.29
CA TYR A 324 5.17 7.12 -8.04
C TYR A 324 4.64 7.94 -9.22
N ARG A 325 4.29 7.31 -10.35
CA ARG A 325 3.99 8.00 -11.62
C ARG A 325 2.92 9.09 -11.57
N PHE A 326 2.00 9.03 -10.62
CA PHE A 326 0.92 10.00 -10.46
C PHE A 326 1.37 11.24 -9.68
N GLN A 327 2.27 11.08 -8.71
CA GLN A 327 2.85 12.18 -7.93
C GLN A 327 4.04 12.80 -8.67
N TYR A 328 4.91 11.95 -9.23
CA TYR A 328 6.17 12.32 -9.85
C TYR A 328 6.27 11.66 -11.24
N PRO A 329 5.47 12.10 -12.23
CA PRO A 329 5.61 11.62 -13.60
C PRO A 329 7.04 11.85 -14.11
N GLY A 330 7.55 10.92 -14.90
CA GLY A 330 8.93 11.02 -15.40
C GLY A 330 10.04 10.75 -14.37
N LEU A 331 9.72 10.30 -13.14
CA LEU A 331 10.72 10.03 -12.08
C LEU A 331 11.85 9.08 -12.53
N LEU A 332 11.58 8.14 -13.43
CA LEU A 332 12.61 7.27 -14.00
C LEU A 332 13.73 8.09 -14.69
N SER A 333 13.38 9.15 -15.42
CA SER A 333 14.36 10.00 -16.10
C SER A 333 15.25 10.75 -15.10
N VAL A 334 14.72 11.10 -13.92
CA VAL A 334 15.49 11.67 -12.80
C VAL A 334 16.44 10.62 -12.22
N PHE A 335 15.99 9.38 -12.02
CA PHE A 335 16.84 8.31 -11.52
C PHE A 335 18.04 8.02 -12.44
N GLU A 336 17.83 8.08 -13.76
CA GLU A 336 18.87 7.79 -14.75
C GLU A 336 20.03 8.80 -14.75
N ILE A 337 19.83 10.02 -14.23
CA ILE A 337 20.88 11.05 -14.09
C ILE A 337 22.01 10.57 -13.18
N PHE A 338 21.71 9.69 -12.22
CA PHE A 338 22.70 9.14 -11.29
C PHE A 338 23.68 8.14 -11.94
N ARG A 339 23.50 7.76 -13.22
CA ARG A 339 24.36 6.78 -13.90
C ARG A 339 25.86 7.15 -13.93
N SER A 340 26.16 8.44 -13.94
CA SER A 340 27.54 8.95 -14.00
C SER A 340 28.04 9.51 -12.68
N HIS A 341 27.28 9.30 -11.59
CA HIS A 341 27.57 9.87 -10.28
C HIS A 341 28.25 8.85 -9.35
N PRO A 342 29.06 9.31 -8.37
CA PRO A 342 29.61 8.42 -7.35
C PRO A 342 28.50 7.78 -6.53
N HIS A 343 28.77 6.60 -5.96
CA HIS A 343 27.80 5.88 -5.13
C HIS A 343 27.46 6.63 -3.83
N THR A 344 28.32 7.55 -3.40
CA THR A 344 28.16 8.41 -2.21
C THR A 344 28.26 9.87 -2.66
N LEU A 345 27.37 10.71 -2.13
CA LEU A 345 27.27 12.14 -2.43
C LEU A 345 27.26 12.92 -1.11
N ASP A 346 28.03 13.99 -1.04
CA ASP A 346 27.89 14.97 0.04
C ASP A 346 26.64 15.84 -0.22
N ARG A 347 26.07 16.43 0.84
CA ARG A 347 24.84 17.24 0.75
C ARG A 347 24.95 18.35 -0.28
N ASP A 348 26.03 19.14 -0.25
CA ASP A 348 26.21 20.29 -1.13
C ASP A 348 26.21 19.87 -2.63
N GLU A 349 26.83 18.73 -2.94
CA GLU A 349 26.85 18.16 -4.30
C GLU A 349 25.46 17.71 -4.73
N LEU A 350 24.73 17.03 -3.84
CA LEU A 350 23.37 16.56 -4.11
C LEU A 350 22.37 17.71 -4.24
N GLU A 351 22.47 18.75 -3.41
CA GLU A 351 21.65 19.96 -3.50
C GLU A 351 21.88 20.68 -4.83
N MET A 352 23.14 20.83 -5.25
CA MET A 352 23.46 21.45 -6.53
C MET A 352 22.87 20.63 -7.69
N LEU A 353 23.03 19.31 -7.68
CA LEU A 353 22.42 18.43 -8.68
C LEU A 353 20.90 18.57 -8.70
N CYS A 354 20.26 18.63 -7.53
CA CYS A 354 18.81 18.81 -7.43
C CYS A 354 18.36 20.18 -7.95
N LEU A 355 19.15 21.23 -7.70
CA LEU A 355 18.91 22.56 -8.23
C LEU A 355 19.00 22.57 -9.76
N GLU A 356 20.07 22.00 -10.34
CA GLU A 356 20.27 21.89 -11.80
C GLU A 356 19.10 21.14 -12.48
N LEU A 357 18.55 20.12 -11.82
CA LEU A 357 17.35 19.41 -12.25
C LEU A 357 16.10 20.29 -12.20
N ALA A 358 15.88 20.99 -11.08
CA ALA A 358 14.71 21.84 -10.89
C ALA A 358 14.68 23.03 -11.87
N VAL A 359 15.83 23.64 -12.17
CA VAL A 359 15.92 24.74 -13.15
C VAL A 359 15.97 24.28 -14.61
N GLY A 360 16.07 22.96 -14.85
CA GLY A 360 16.07 22.37 -16.19
C GLY A 360 17.40 22.49 -16.94
N GLU A 361 18.52 22.71 -16.24
CA GLU A 361 19.86 22.65 -16.83
C GLU A 361 20.21 21.23 -17.27
N ILE A 362 19.75 20.23 -16.49
CA ILE A 362 19.82 18.82 -16.85
C ILE A 362 18.49 18.39 -17.48
N PRO A 363 18.49 17.93 -18.75
CA PRO A 363 17.26 17.54 -19.42
C PRO A 363 16.68 16.26 -18.81
N THR A 364 15.38 16.30 -18.51
CA THR A 364 14.56 15.15 -18.08
C THR A 364 13.31 15.06 -18.95
N HIS A 365 12.54 13.97 -18.84
CA HIS A 365 11.37 13.73 -19.68
C HIS A 365 10.13 13.45 -18.85
N GLY A 366 9.05 14.20 -19.09
CA GLY A 366 7.76 13.99 -18.41
C GLY A 366 7.71 14.49 -16.97
N THR A 367 8.64 15.38 -16.60
CA THR A 367 8.82 15.93 -15.24
C THR A 367 8.30 17.37 -15.10
N GLU A 368 7.77 17.95 -16.19
CA GLU A 368 7.47 19.37 -16.33
C GLU A 368 6.39 19.85 -15.34
N SER A 369 5.53 18.94 -14.89
CA SER A 369 4.40 19.25 -14.00
C SER A 369 4.79 19.42 -12.53
N TRP A 370 5.98 18.98 -12.11
CA TRP A 370 6.34 18.94 -10.69
C TRP A 370 7.80 19.34 -10.41
N LEU A 371 8.75 18.91 -11.23
CA LEU A 371 10.18 19.10 -10.96
C LEU A 371 10.58 20.59 -10.84
N PRO A 372 10.07 21.52 -11.67
CA PRO A 372 10.38 22.94 -11.52
C PRO A 372 9.78 23.61 -10.28
N GLN A 373 8.88 22.93 -9.57
CA GLN A 373 8.23 23.43 -8.36
C GLN A 373 8.92 22.94 -7.09
N CYS A 374 9.82 21.95 -7.20
CA CYS A 374 10.57 21.41 -6.09
C CYS A 374 11.78 22.29 -5.77
N ASP A 375 12.00 22.58 -4.50
CA ASP A 375 13.31 23.00 -4.04
C ASP A 375 14.26 21.78 -3.91
N PRO A 376 15.58 21.99 -3.76
CA PRO A 376 16.52 20.88 -3.63
C PRO A 376 16.22 19.91 -2.48
N ASN A 377 15.68 20.38 -1.35
CA ASN A 377 15.33 19.51 -0.23
C ASN A 377 14.10 18.65 -0.54
N ASP A 378 13.10 19.22 -1.21
CA ASP A 378 11.92 18.48 -1.67
C ASP A 378 12.35 17.31 -2.56
N LEU A 379 13.23 17.57 -3.54
CA LEU A 379 13.71 16.53 -4.45
C LEU A 379 14.55 15.47 -3.73
N ILE A 380 15.42 15.86 -2.79
CA ILE A 380 16.16 14.92 -1.93
C ILE A 380 15.20 14.01 -1.17
N GLU A 381 14.12 14.58 -0.62
CA GLU A 381 13.10 13.82 0.08
C GLU A 381 12.37 12.83 -0.84
N VAL A 382 12.02 13.23 -2.07
CA VAL A 382 11.44 12.33 -3.09
C VAL A 382 12.39 11.16 -3.40
N LEU A 383 13.68 11.45 -3.63
CA LEU A 383 14.69 10.44 -3.94
C LEU A 383 14.95 9.49 -2.75
N TRP A 384 14.86 9.98 -1.51
CA TRP A 384 14.98 9.15 -0.31
C TRP A 384 13.73 8.32 -0.03
N ARG A 385 12.52 8.92 -0.11
CA ARG A 385 11.23 8.24 0.10
C ARG A 385 11.02 7.12 -0.91
N SER A 386 11.31 7.37 -2.18
CA SER A 386 11.26 6.35 -3.25
C SER A 386 12.27 5.21 -3.08
N GLY A 387 13.28 5.40 -2.23
CA GLY A 387 14.28 4.40 -1.89
C GLY A 387 15.56 4.48 -2.71
N LEU A 388 15.65 5.38 -3.71
CA LEU A 388 16.88 5.57 -4.49
C LEU A 388 18.05 5.95 -3.58
N LEU A 389 17.81 6.86 -2.62
CA LEU A 389 18.82 7.30 -1.67
C LEU A 389 18.66 6.63 -0.31
N SER A 390 19.80 6.43 0.34
CA SER A 390 19.93 6.19 1.77
C SER A 390 20.72 7.32 2.39
N ALA A 391 20.39 7.67 3.62
CA ALA A 391 20.91 8.85 4.31
C ALA A 391 21.68 8.45 5.58
N GLN A 392 22.83 9.09 5.81
CA GLN A 392 23.64 8.80 7.00
C GLN A 392 23.05 9.48 8.23
N ALA A 393 22.44 8.71 9.14
CA ALA A 393 21.69 9.26 10.28
C ALA A 393 22.55 9.97 11.33
N ASN A 394 23.79 9.54 11.53
CA ASN A 394 24.79 10.14 12.43
C ASN A 394 26.20 9.86 11.88
N GLY A 395 27.21 10.65 12.27
CA GLY A 395 28.60 10.57 11.76
C GLY A 395 29.32 9.21 11.90
N ASN A 396 28.67 8.19 12.49
CA ASN A 396 29.19 6.84 12.73
C ASN A 396 28.73 5.77 11.73
N GLY A 397 28.30 6.13 10.51
CA GLY A 397 28.54 5.25 9.35
C GLY A 397 27.40 4.40 8.76
N THR A 398 26.20 4.35 9.36
CA THR A 398 25.09 3.59 8.75
C THR A 398 24.20 4.48 7.87
N TYR A 399 24.09 4.11 6.60
CA TYR A 399 23.13 4.70 5.67
C TYR A 399 21.78 4.00 5.84
N LEU A 400 20.74 4.80 6.11
CA LEU A 400 19.38 4.33 6.36
C LEU A 400 18.47 4.76 5.22
N GLY A 401 17.72 3.81 4.67
CA GLY A 401 16.64 4.08 3.71
C GLY A 401 15.32 4.38 4.40
N SER A 402 14.35 4.88 3.64
CA SER A 402 12.98 5.14 4.10
C SER A 402 12.26 3.91 4.69
N HIS A 403 12.65 2.71 4.26
CA HIS A 403 12.13 1.45 4.77
C HIS A 403 12.67 1.07 6.16
N GLN A 404 13.75 1.70 6.64
CA GLN A 404 14.42 1.37 7.91
C GLN A 404 14.09 2.36 9.02
N VAL A 405 13.76 3.61 8.69
CA VAL A 405 13.43 4.65 9.66
C VAL A 405 12.20 5.44 9.21
N GLN A 406 11.26 5.65 10.13
CA GLN A 406 10.04 6.42 9.86
C GLN A 406 10.30 7.92 9.76
N TYR A 407 11.21 8.43 10.61
CA TYR A 407 11.55 9.85 10.66
C TYR A 407 13.05 10.01 10.66
N LEU A 408 13.55 10.73 9.66
CA LEU A 408 14.92 11.18 9.59
C LEU A 408 14.90 12.65 9.17
N ASN A 409 15.54 13.52 9.94
CA ASN A 409 15.68 14.91 9.55
C ASN A 409 16.71 15.02 8.41
N LEU A 410 16.24 14.84 7.17
CA LEU A 410 17.09 14.87 5.98
C LEU A 410 17.84 16.19 5.83
N ALA A 411 17.26 17.31 6.29
CA ALA A 411 17.90 18.63 6.28
C ALA A 411 19.22 18.66 7.07
N ALA A 412 19.37 17.82 8.10
CA ALA A 412 20.59 17.73 8.89
C ALA A 412 21.60 16.68 8.36
N VAL A 413 21.21 15.86 7.37
CA VAL A 413 22.05 14.81 6.82
C VAL A 413 23.09 15.41 5.88
N LYS A 414 24.36 15.04 6.09
CA LYS A 414 25.49 15.52 5.29
C LYS A 414 25.90 14.58 4.16
N ARG A 415 25.56 13.30 4.27
CA ARG A 415 25.99 12.26 3.34
C ARG A 415 24.84 11.36 2.91
N PHE A 416 24.77 11.15 1.61
CA PHE A 416 23.80 10.31 0.95
C PHE A 416 24.51 9.22 0.16
N ARG A 417 23.81 8.12 -0.07
CA ARG A 417 24.32 6.99 -0.84
C ARG A 417 23.22 6.43 -1.71
N ILE A 418 23.54 6.15 -2.96
CA ILE A 418 22.61 5.47 -3.86
C ILE A 418 22.45 4.03 -3.36
N HIS A 419 21.21 3.59 -3.16
CA HIS A 419 20.89 2.30 -2.60
C HIS A 419 21.39 1.15 -3.49
N ASP A 420 21.93 0.09 -2.88
CA ASP A 420 22.59 -1.02 -3.56
C ASP A 420 21.70 -1.66 -4.65
N MET A 421 20.38 -1.71 -4.41
CA MET A 421 19.38 -2.18 -5.38
C MET A 421 19.54 -1.56 -6.78
N PHE A 422 19.92 -0.29 -6.90
CA PHE A 422 19.88 0.45 -8.17
C PHE A 422 21.24 0.56 -8.86
N ARG A 423 22.33 0.35 -8.12
CA ARG A 423 23.69 0.65 -8.59
C ARG A 423 24.06 -0.09 -9.87
N ALA A 424 23.73 -1.38 -9.97
CA ALA A 424 24.07 -2.17 -11.14
C ALA A 424 23.42 -1.62 -12.43
N SER A 425 22.13 -1.27 -12.39
CA SER A 425 21.43 -0.67 -13.55
C SER A 425 21.92 0.73 -13.91
N LEU A 426 22.37 1.47 -12.90
CA LEU A 426 22.98 2.79 -13.03
C LEU A 426 24.48 2.71 -13.35
N GLY A 427 25.08 1.53 -13.51
CA GLY A 427 26.51 1.42 -13.84
C GLY A 427 27.45 1.93 -12.74
N ILE A 428 26.98 1.99 -11.50
CA ILE A 428 27.74 2.50 -10.36
C ILE A 428 28.47 1.34 -9.70
N ALA A 429 29.80 1.40 -9.66
CA ALA A 429 30.59 0.38 -8.99
C ALA A 429 30.34 0.36 -7.48
N ALA A 430 30.23 -0.84 -6.90
CA ALA A 430 30.27 -0.99 -5.45
C ALA A 430 31.66 -0.56 -4.93
N PRO A 431 31.76 0.00 -3.71
CA PRO A 431 33.06 0.23 -3.09
C PRO A 431 33.82 -1.11 -3.01
N GLU A 432 35.11 -1.09 -3.34
CA GLU A 432 36.00 -2.23 -3.09
C GLU A 432 35.96 -2.53 -1.57
N VAL A 433 35.61 -3.78 -1.23
CA VAL A 433 35.45 -4.25 0.17
C VAL A 433 36.80 -4.54 0.80
#